data_AF-A0A0P4VSK5-F1
#
_entry.id   AF-A0A0P4VSK5-F1
#
_cell.length_a   1.000
_cell.length_b   1.000
_cell.length_c   1.000
_cell.angle_alpha   90.00
_cell.angle_beta   90.00
_cell.angle_gamma   90.00
#
_symmetry.space_group_name_H-M   'P 1'
#
loop_
_entity.id
_entity.type
_entity.pdbx_description
1 polymer ?
#
loop_
_entity_poly.entity_id
_entity_poly.type
_entity_poly.pdbx_seq_one_letter_code
_entity_poly.pdbx_strand_id
1 'polypeptide(L)'
;MIWYLFKKYNSPLSLCQSRNHAQYTTVLPLPKTCLWLCVVGIVWVTGFALILTAGEPRKKNDGVIFVTMPFIEHMRWYHVFAFLWVTQFILACQDVTIAGAVAQWYFTRSGLHQDIKVS
;
A
#
# COMPACT_ATOMS: atom_id res chain seq x y z
N MET A 1 29.09 16.59 36.90
CA MET A 1 29.47 15.51 35.94
C MET A 1 28.26 14.71 35.47
N ILE A 2 27.39 14.21 36.36
CA ILE A 2 26.19 13.40 36.02
C ILE A 2 25.20 14.10 35.07
N TRP A 3 24.96 15.42 35.24
CA TRP A 3 24.08 16.19 34.35
C TRP A 3 24.57 16.29 32.91
N TYR A 4 25.90 16.31 32.72
CA TYR A 4 26.54 16.33 31.40
C TYR A 4 26.39 14.97 30.68
N LEU A 5 26.49 13.87 31.44
CA LEU A 5 26.28 12.52 30.92
C LEU A 5 24.80 12.28 30.58
N PHE A 6 23.87 12.74 31.42
CA PHE A 6 22.43 12.64 31.15
C PHE A 6 22.04 13.42 29.88
N LYS A 7 22.55 14.65 29.73
CA LYS A 7 22.31 15.46 28.53
C LYS A 7 22.94 14.84 27.28
N LYS A 8 24.11 14.22 27.39
CA LYS A 8 24.81 13.55 26.28
C LYS A 8 24.16 12.22 25.86
N TYR A 9 23.45 11.54 26.77
CA TYR A 9 22.71 10.31 26.44
C TYR A 9 21.31 10.60 25.88
N ASN A 10 20.62 11.63 26.37
CA ASN A 10 19.24 11.94 25.97
C ASN A 10 19.15 12.75 24.65
N SER A 11 20.21 13.47 24.27
CA SER A 11 20.30 14.23 23.02
C SER A 11 20.31 13.36 21.74
N PRO A 12 21.14 12.30 21.62
CA PRO A 12 21.07 11.40 20.47
C PRO A 12 19.79 10.56 20.48
N LEU A 13 19.21 10.26 21.65
CA LEU A 13 17.95 9.53 21.75
C LEU A 13 16.78 10.36 21.22
N SER A 14 16.71 11.65 21.58
CA SER A 14 15.69 12.57 21.06
C SER A 14 15.88 12.91 19.57
N LEU A 15 17.12 12.98 19.08
CA LEU A 15 17.42 13.09 17.65
C LEU A 15 17.05 11.81 16.89
N CYS A 16 17.35 10.63 17.41
CA CYS A 16 16.90 9.36 16.85
C CYS A 16 15.38 9.30 16.84
N GLN A 17 14.69 9.66 17.91
CA GLN A 17 13.24 9.66 17.96
C GLN A 17 12.63 10.66 16.96
N SER A 18 13.14 11.88 16.89
CA SER A 18 12.68 12.90 15.92
C SER A 18 12.94 12.47 14.47
N ARG A 19 14.12 11.89 14.19
CA ARG A 19 14.44 11.34 12.86
C ARG A 19 13.63 10.08 12.55
N ASN A 20 13.32 9.26 13.54
CA ASN A 20 12.45 8.09 13.40
C ASN A 20 11.01 8.51 13.12
N HIS A 21 10.48 9.56 13.75
CA HIS A 21 9.16 10.10 13.43
C HIS A 21 9.13 10.70 12.02
N ALA A 22 10.15 11.48 11.63
CA ALA A 22 10.25 12.01 10.26
C ALA A 22 10.40 10.89 9.22
N GLN A 23 11.31 9.94 9.46
CA GLN A 23 11.49 8.75 8.63
C GLN A 23 10.20 7.94 8.58
N TYR A 24 9.55 7.60 9.70
CA TYR A 24 8.26 6.89 9.72
C TYR A 24 7.19 7.63 8.91
N THR A 25 7.11 8.96 8.98
CA THR A 25 6.08 9.73 8.26
C THR A 25 6.37 9.84 6.75
N THR A 26 7.65 9.79 6.36
CA THR A 26 8.06 9.79 4.94
C THR A 26 8.13 8.40 4.32
N VAL A 27 8.50 7.37 5.09
CA VAL A 27 8.77 6.00 4.62
C VAL A 27 7.68 4.99 4.98
N LEU A 28 6.83 5.22 5.99
CA LEU A 28 5.64 4.38 6.12
C LEU A 28 4.68 4.82 5.02
N PRO A 29 4.46 3.95 4.03
CA PRO A 29 3.52 4.24 2.98
C PRO A 29 2.09 4.20 3.53
N LEU A 30 1.87 3.63 4.73
CA LEU A 30 0.56 3.25 5.27
C LEU A 30 -0.58 4.24 4.97
N PRO A 31 -0.47 5.56 5.24
CA PRO A 31 -1.57 6.47 4.95
C PRO A 31 -1.77 6.68 3.43
N LYS A 32 -0.66 6.76 2.69
CA LYS A 32 -0.61 7.09 1.26
C LYS A 32 -0.96 5.89 0.38
N THR A 33 -0.54 4.68 0.75
CA THR A 33 -0.85 3.44 0.04
C THR A 33 -2.25 2.93 0.36
N CYS A 34 -2.76 3.16 1.58
CA CYS A 34 -4.17 2.91 1.86
C CYS A 34 -5.07 3.81 0.97
N LEU A 35 -4.72 5.08 0.79
CA LEU A 35 -5.44 5.97 -0.14
C LEU A 35 -5.43 5.42 -1.58
N TRP A 36 -4.27 4.96 -2.06
CA TRP A 36 -4.16 4.38 -3.42
C TRP A 36 -5.00 3.10 -3.57
N LEU A 37 -4.96 2.22 -2.58
CA LEU A 37 -5.80 1.02 -2.55
C LEU A 37 -7.29 1.35 -2.53
N CYS A 38 -7.70 2.36 -1.75
CA CYS A 38 -9.09 2.81 -1.71
C CYS A 38 -9.54 3.38 -3.06
N VAL A 39 -8.73 4.20 -3.73
CA VAL A 39 -9.05 4.76 -5.05
C VAL A 39 -9.17 3.64 -6.10
N VAL A 40 -8.20 2.72 -6.13
CA VAL A 40 -8.25 1.56 -7.03
C VAL A 40 -9.49 0.71 -6.74
N GLY A 41 -9.82 0.48 -5.47
CA GLY A 41 -11.02 -0.23 -5.04
C GLY A 41 -12.31 0.45 -5.53
N ILE A 42 -12.42 1.78 -5.38
CA ILE A 42 -13.60 2.54 -5.83
C ILE A 42 -13.76 2.43 -7.36
N VAL A 43 -12.70 2.70 -8.12
CA VAL A 43 -12.71 2.59 -9.59
C VAL A 43 -13.10 1.17 -10.02
N TRP A 44 -12.61 0.16 -9.32
CA TRP A 44 -12.92 -1.24 -9.61
C TRP A 44 -14.37 -1.61 -9.31
N VAL A 45 -14.90 -1.16 -8.17
CA VAL A 45 -16.31 -1.36 -7.79
C VAL A 45 -17.23 -0.70 -8.80
N THR A 46 -16.90 0.51 -9.29
CA THR A 46 -17.64 1.16 -10.38
C THR A 46 -17.60 0.33 -11.66
N GLY A 47 -16.43 -0.19 -12.06
CA GLY A 47 -16.30 -1.08 -13.22
C GLY A 47 -17.16 -2.35 -13.10
N PHE A 48 -17.17 -2.98 -11.92
CA PHE A 48 -18.01 -4.15 -11.67
C PHE A 48 -19.51 -3.81 -11.72
N ALA A 49 -19.92 -2.67 -11.15
CA ALA A 49 -21.31 -2.20 -11.19
C ALA A 49 -21.79 -1.93 -12.63
N LEU A 50 -20.91 -1.39 -13.49
CA LEU A 50 -21.20 -1.21 -14.91
C LEU A 50 -21.39 -2.55 -15.63
N ILE A 51 -20.57 -3.56 -15.34
CA ILE A 51 -20.71 -4.91 -15.93
C ILE A 51 -22.02 -5.57 -15.51
N LEU A 52 -22.44 -5.40 -14.25
CA LEU A 52 -23.73 -5.94 -13.77
C LEU A 52 -24.93 -5.27 -14.45
N THR A 53 -24.79 -4.02 -14.86
CA THR A 53 -25.86 -3.23 -15.48
C THR A 53 -25.91 -3.40 -17.01
N ALA A 54 -24.89 -4.00 -17.62
CA ALA A 54 -24.74 -4.15 -19.07
C ALA A 54 -25.68 -5.19 -19.74
N GLY A 55 -26.81 -5.55 -19.10
CA GLY A 55 -27.77 -6.50 -19.67
C GLY A 55 -28.52 -5.93 -20.87
N GLU A 56 -28.51 -6.63 -22.00
CA GLU A 56 -29.27 -6.23 -23.19
C GLU A 56 -30.75 -6.63 -23.08
N PRO A 57 -31.70 -5.70 -23.34
CA PRO A 57 -33.13 -6.02 -23.36
C PRO A 57 -33.47 -6.82 -24.62
N ARG A 58 -33.79 -8.11 -24.46
CA ARG A 58 -34.30 -8.95 -25.54
C ARG A 58 -35.83 -9.00 -25.47
N LYS A 59 -36.49 -8.56 -26.54
CA LYS A 59 -37.94 -8.62 -26.67
C LYS A 59 -38.36 -10.07 -26.91
N LYS A 60 -39.13 -10.65 -25.99
CA LYS A 60 -39.81 -11.94 -26.14
C LYS A 60 -41.31 -11.65 -26.30
N ASN A 61 -42.05 -12.54 -26.97
CA ASN A 61 -43.44 -12.30 -27.37
C ASN A 61 -44.38 -11.80 -26.24
N ASP A 62 -44.05 -12.10 -24.96
CA ASP A 62 -44.85 -11.68 -23.80
C ASP A 62 -44.12 -10.72 -22.81
N GLY A 63 -42.97 -10.13 -23.18
CA GLY A 63 -42.27 -9.18 -22.31
C GLY A 63 -40.81 -8.87 -22.69
N VAL A 64 -40.17 -7.99 -21.92
CA VAL A 64 -38.74 -7.68 -22.06
C VAL A 64 -37.96 -8.48 -21.01
N ILE A 65 -37.08 -9.36 -21.47
CA ILE A 65 -36.17 -10.12 -20.61
C ILE A 65 -34.73 -9.61 -20.82
N PHE A 66 -34.02 -9.35 -19.73
CA PHE A 66 -32.60 -9.03 -19.77
C PHE A 66 -31.83 -10.34 -19.80
N VAL A 67 -31.23 -10.66 -20.96
CA VAL A 67 -30.45 -11.89 -21.13
C VAL A 67 -28.97 -11.52 -21.10
N THR A 68 -28.27 -11.95 -20.05
CA THR A 68 -26.82 -11.78 -19.97
C THR A 68 -26.15 -12.64 -21.04
N MET A 69 -25.38 -12.02 -21.93
CA MET A 69 -24.64 -12.72 -22.96
C MET A 69 -23.50 -13.56 -22.32
N PRO A 70 -23.18 -14.75 -22.84
CA PRO A 70 -22.10 -15.59 -22.30
C PRO A 70 -20.73 -14.90 -22.32
N PHE A 71 -20.55 -13.90 -23.19
CA PHE A 71 -19.37 -13.03 -23.22
C PHE A 71 -19.22 -12.18 -21.94
N ILE A 72 -20.33 -11.64 -21.42
CA ILE A 72 -20.32 -10.81 -20.19
C ILE A 72 -20.00 -11.65 -18.95
N GLU A 73 -20.46 -12.91 -18.91
CA GLU A 73 -20.11 -13.87 -17.85
C GLU A 73 -18.59 -14.09 -17.74
N HIS A 74 -17.90 -14.23 -18.87
CA HIS A 74 -16.44 -14.39 -18.90
C HIS A 74 -15.72 -13.11 -18.46
N MET A 75 -16.15 -11.94 -18.96
CA MET A 75 -15.57 -10.64 -18.55
C MET A 75 -15.65 -10.41 -17.04
N ARG A 76 -16.73 -10.87 -16.39
CA ARG A 76 -16.91 -10.76 -14.94
C ARG A 76 -15.82 -11.50 -14.16
N TRP A 77 -15.48 -12.72 -14.58
CA TRP A 77 -14.42 -13.52 -13.97
C TRP A 77 -13.03 -12.91 -14.18
N TYR A 78 -12.75 -12.42 -15.40
CA TYR A 78 -11.50 -11.71 -15.67
C TYR A 78 -11.34 -10.45 -14.82
N HIS A 79 -12.44 -9.72 -14.58
CA HIS A 79 -12.41 -8.57 -13.68
C HIS A 79 -12.05 -8.97 -12.23
N VAL A 80 -12.65 -10.02 -11.68
CA VAL A 80 -12.33 -10.45 -10.31
C VAL A 80 -10.86 -10.89 -10.20
N PHE A 81 -10.36 -11.63 -11.19
CA PHE A 81 -8.98 -12.10 -11.20
C PHE A 81 -7.98 -10.93 -11.32
N ALA A 82 -8.24 -9.97 -12.20
CA ALA A 82 -7.39 -8.79 -12.34
C ALA A 82 -7.33 -7.95 -11.05
N PHE A 83 -8.45 -7.82 -10.32
CA PHE A 83 -8.47 -7.14 -9.03
C PHE A 83 -7.60 -7.84 -7.98
N LEU A 84 -7.78 -9.15 -7.83
CA LEU A 84 -6.97 -9.95 -6.92
C LEU A 84 -5.48 -9.85 -7.27
N TRP A 85 -5.15 -9.85 -8.56
CA TRP A 85 -3.77 -9.70 -9.01
C TRP A 85 -3.16 -8.33 -8.64
N VAL A 86 -3.86 -7.24 -8.97
CA VAL A 86 -3.38 -5.87 -8.71
C VAL A 86 -3.28 -5.59 -7.21
N THR A 87 -4.23 -6.04 -6.41
CA THR A 87 -4.20 -5.86 -4.95
C THR A 87 -2.99 -6.56 -4.32
N GLN A 88 -2.69 -7.80 -4.73
CA GLN A 88 -1.49 -8.52 -4.28
C GLN A 88 -0.20 -7.80 -4.66
N PHE A 89 -0.13 -7.26 -5.88
CA PHE A 89 1.03 -6.47 -6.31
C PHE A 89 1.24 -5.21 -5.44
N ILE A 90 0.18 -4.45 -5.17
CA ILE A 90 0.27 -3.24 -4.35
C ILE A 90 0.65 -3.57 -2.91
N LEU A 91 0.12 -4.65 -2.34
CA LEU A 91 0.49 -5.11 -0.99
C LEU A 91 1.96 -5.54 -0.93
N ALA A 92 2.45 -6.28 -1.92
CA ALA A 92 3.86 -6.65 -1.99
C ALA A 92 4.78 -5.42 -2.05
N CYS A 93 4.40 -4.37 -2.78
CA CYS A 93 5.17 -3.12 -2.81
C CYS A 93 5.23 -2.42 -1.44
N GLN A 94 4.17 -2.54 -0.62
CA GLN A 94 4.17 -2.00 0.74
C GLN A 94 5.19 -2.73 1.60
N ASP A 95 5.20 -4.07 1.54
CA ASP A 95 6.13 -4.89 2.32
C ASP A 95 7.59 -4.65 1.92
N VAL A 96 7.87 -4.46 0.62
CA VAL A 96 9.22 -4.09 0.13
C VAL A 96 9.65 -2.73 0.67
N THR A 97 8.74 -1.76 0.72
CA THR A 97 9.07 -0.41 1.22
C THR A 97 9.37 -0.43 2.71
N ILE A 98 8.60 -1.22 3.47
CA ILE A 98 8.83 -1.43 4.91
C ILE A 98 10.18 -2.11 5.13
N ALA A 99 10.48 -3.19 4.38
CA ALA A 99 11.76 -3.88 4.46
C ALA A 99 12.94 -2.96 4.10
N GLY A 100 12.79 -2.09 3.09
CA GLY A 100 13.79 -1.10 2.72
C GLY A 100 14.08 -0.08 3.82
N ALA A 101 13.04 0.41 4.51
CA ALA A 101 13.19 1.32 5.64
C ALA A 101 13.95 0.67 6.81
N VAL A 102 13.64 -0.60 7.10
CA VAL A 102 14.33 -1.38 8.13
C VAL A 102 15.79 -1.61 7.76
N ALA A 103 16.08 -1.98 6.51
CA ALA A 103 17.45 -2.17 6.01
C ALA A 103 18.29 -0.89 6.13
N GLN A 104 17.71 0.27 5.77
CA GLN A 104 18.40 1.56 5.87
C GLN A 104 18.77 1.92 7.31
N TRP A 105 17.94 1.57 8.29
CA TRP A 105 18.25 1.75 9.72
C TRP A 105 19.43 0.87 10.16
N TYR A 106 19.46 -0.40 9.75
CA TYR A 106 20.57 -1.31 10.05
C TYR A 106 21.90 -0.83 9.46
N PHE A 107 21.92 -0.39 8.20
CA PHE A 107 23.14 0.12 7.57
C PHE A 107 23.62 1.45 8.16
N THR A 108 22.71 2.33 8.57
CA THR A 108 23.09 3.59 9.24
C THR A 108 23.75 3.33 10.61
N ARG A 109 23.32 2.30 11.33
CA ARG A 109 23.88 1.96 12.65
C ARG A 109 25.29 1.35 12.57
N SER A 110 25.57 0.58 11.52
CA SER A 110 26.87 -0.10 11.36
C SER A 110 27.99 0.88 10.98
N GLY A 111 27.73 1.85 10.09
CA GLY A 111 28.69 2.90 9.73
C GLY A 111 29.13 3.73 10.95
N LEU A 112 28.17 4.16 11.79
CA LEU A 112 28.46 4.93 13.01
C LEU A 112 29.43 4.21 13.97
N HIS A 113 29.35 2.88 14.05
CA HIS A 113 30.23 2.11 14.94
C HIS A 113 31.67 2.03 14.41
N GLN A 114 31.87 2.09 13.09
CA GLN A 114 33.22 2.18 12.52
C GLN A 114 33.84 3.54 12.84
N ASP A 115 33.10 4.65 12.68
CA ASP A 115 33.62 6.00 12.91
C ASP A 115 34.14 6.21 14.35
N ILE A 116 33.48 5.61 15.35
CA ILE A 116 33.89 5.66 16.76
C ILE A 116 35.21 4.89 17.02
N LYS A 117 35.53 3.87 16.22
CA LYS A 117 36.78 3.11 16.39
C LYS A 117 37.99 3.78 15.74
N VAL A 118 37.77 4.78 14.89
CA VAL A 118 38.83 5.53 14.21
C VAL A 118 39.19 6.84 14.94
N SER A 119 38.46 7.19 16.00
CA SER A 119 38.68 8.37 16.86
C SER A 119 39.24 8.00 18.22
#